data_AF-A0A2V2DR67-F1
#
_entry.id   AF-A0A2V2DR67-F1
#
_cell.length_a   1.000
_cell.length_b   1.000
_cell.length_c   1.000
_cell.angle_alpha   90.00
_cell.angle_beta   90.00
_cell.angle_gamma   90.00
#
_symmetry.space_group_name_H-M   'P 1'
#
loop_
_entity.id
_entity.type
_entity.pdbx_description
1 polymer ?
#
loop_
_entity_poly.entity_id
_entity_poly.type
_entity_poly.pdbx_seq_one_letter_code
_entity_poly.pdbx_strand_id
1 'polypeptide(L)'
;MRKGLVLEGGGMRGMYTAGVLDVMMERSVEVDGIVGVSAGAVFGCNYKSGQIGRVIRYNTTYCRDPRYVSLRSLIKTGDLYGEQFCYHDIPEELDPFDAEAFERNPVEFYVTCTDVLTGKPIYRRCTKGDGADLQWMRASASMPLVSRIVTADGYKLLDGGISDSIPIEWMREKGYRKNIVVLTRPEGYRK
;
A
#
# COMPACT_ATOMS: atom_id res chain seq x y z
N MET A 1 21.10 -8.55 -12.26
CA MET A 1 19.71 -8.53 -12.77
C MET A 1 18.83 -7.98 -11.65
N ARG A 2 18.01 -6.95 -11.90
CA ARG A 2 17.19 -6.32 -10.85
C ARG A 2 16.00 -7.20 -10.46
N LYS A 3 15.79 -7.40 -9.16
CA LYS A 3 14.72 -8.15 -8.51
C LYS A 3 13.57 -7.20 -8.15
N GLY A 4 12.36 -7.49 -8.63
CA GLY A 4 11.17 -6.72 -8.31
C GLY A 4 10.22 -7.46 -7.38
N LEU A 5 9.46 -6.71 -6.59
CA LEU A 5 8.35 -7.20 -5.78
C LEU A 5 7.07 -6.45 -6.17
N VAL A 6 6.06 -7.19 -6.62
CA VAL A 6 4.76 -6.64 -7.02
C VAL A 6 3.72 -7.08 -6.02
N LEU A 7 3.04 -6.12 -5.39
CA LEU A 7 2.08 -6.35 -4.31
C LEU A 7 0.67 -5.96 -4.77
N GLU A 8 -0.18 -6.97 -5.00
CA GLU A 8 -1.58 -6.76 -5.40
C GLU A 8 -2.38 -6.04 -4.29
N GLY A 9 -3.32 -5.20 -4.71
CA GLY A 9 -4.34 -4.65 -3.84
C GLY A 9 -5.40 -5.69 -3.42
N GLY A 10 -6.03 -5.48 -2.27
CA GLY A 10 -7.08 -6.40 -1.83
C GLY A 10 -7.78 -6.08 -0.53
N GLY A 11 -7.67 -4.84 -0.03
CA GLY A 11 -8.14 -4.48 1.32
C GLY A 11 -7.57 -5.44 2.35
N MET A 12 -8.43 -5.95 3.24
CA MET A 12 -8.02 -6.89 4.29
C MET A 12 -7.47 -8.24 3.78
N ARG A 13 -7.68 -8.63 2.52
CA ARG A 13 -6.97 -9.81 1.98
C ARG A 13 -5.45 -9.59 1.92
N GLY A 14 -5.00 -8.33 1.94
CA GLY A 14 -3.60 -7.96 2.08
C GLY A 14 -2.96 -8.45 3.38
N MET A 15 -3.72 -8.95 4.36
CA MET A 15 -3.14 -9.66 5.51
C MET A 15 -2.33 -10.89 5.09
N TYR A 16 -2.69 -11.54 3.97
CA TYR A 16 -1.84 -12.56 3.37
C TYR A 16 -0.50 -11.97 2.92
N THR A 17 -0.53 -10.84 2.22
CA THR A 17 0.68 -10.10 1.81
C THR A 17 1.54 -9.74 3.02
N ALA A 18 0.95 -9.27 4.12
CA ALA A 18 1.68 -8.95 5.35
C ALA A 18 2.51 -10.13 5.85
N GLY A 19 1.91 -11.33 5.95
CA GLY A 19 2.61 -12.54 6.38
C GLY A 19 3.73 -12.95 5.42
N VAL A 20 3.53 -12.81 4.10
CA VAL A 20 4.58 -13.07 3.10
C VAL A 20 5.76 -12.12 3.30
N LEU A 21 5.49 -10.83 3.50
CA LEU A 21 6.53 -9.81 3.69
C LEU A 21 7.32 -10.03 4.99
N ASP A 22 6.63 -10.39 6.08
CA ASP A 22 7.28 -10.72 7.35
C ASP A 22 8.26 -11.88 7.18
N VAL A 23 7.83 -12.99 6.58
CA VAL A 23 8.71 -14.14 6.31
C VAL A 23 9.85 -13.77 5.36
N MET A 24 9.61 -12.94 4.34
CA MET A 24 10.69 -12.47 3.46
C MET A 24 11.74 -11.69 4.22
N MET A 25 11.35 -10.79 5.12
CA MET A 25 12.28 -10.02 5.95
C MET A 25 13.03 -10.92 6.94
N GLU A 26 12.34 -11.83 7.63
CA GLU A 26 12.95 -12.81 8.56
C GLU A 26 13.98 -13.71 7.88
N ARG A 27 13.78 -14.01 6.59
CA ARG A 27 14.67 -14.85 5.77
C ARG A 27 15.67 -14.03 4.94
N SER A 28 15.74 -12.72 5.15
CA SER A 28 16.62 -11.81 4.40
C SER A 28 16.48 -11.95 2.88
N VAL A 29 15.25 -12.18 2.39
CA VAL A 29 14.93 -12.20 0.96
C VAL A 29 14.81 -10.77 0.48
N GLU A 30 15.89 -10.23 -0.08
CA GLU A 30 15.96 -8.86 -0.57
C GLU A 30 15.49 -8.70 -2.02
N VAL A 31 14.90 -7.56 -2.33
CA VAL A 31 14.54 -7.10 -3.69
C VAL A 31 15.13 -5.72 -3.95
N ASP A 32 15.25 -5.33 -5.22
CA ASP A 32 15.81 -4.02 -5.59
C ASP A 32 14.73 -2.94 -5.72
N GLY A 33 13.47 -3.35 -5.84
CA GLY A 33 12.34 -2.44 -5.93
C GLY A 33 10.99 -3.11 -5.69
N ILE A 34 10.05 -2.30 -5.26
CA ILE A 34 8.70 -2.70 -4.83
C ILE A 34 7.71 -1.79 -5.54
N VAL A 35 6.64 -2.36 -6.08
CA VAL A 35 5.46 -1.62 -6.50
C VAL A 35 4.23 -2.19 -5.80
N GLY A 36 3.48 -1.33 -5.12
CA GLY A 36 2.30 -1.70 -4.37
C GLY A 36 1.05 -0.98 -4.85
N VAL A 37 -0.08 -1.67 -4.73
CA VAL A 37 -1.42 -1.15 -5.02
C VAL A 37 -2.30 -1.29 -3.79
N SER A 38 -3.00 -0.23 -3.37
CA SER A 38 -3.97 -0.29 -2.26
C SER A 38 -3.35 -0.86 -0.99
N ALA A 39 -3.95 -1.89 -0.38
CA ALA A 39 -3.37 -2.63 0.73
C ALA A 39 -1.93 -3.12 0.46
N GLY A 40 -1.58 -3.48 -0.78
CA GLY A 40 -0.21 -3.82 -1.17
C GLY A 40 0.77 -2.65 -1.01
N ALA A 41 0.34 -1.41 -1.28
CA ALA A 41 1.15 -0.21 -1.02
C ALA A 41 1.23 0.09 0.49
N VAL A 42 0.07 0.14 1.17
CA VAL A 42 -0.01 0.52 2.59
C VAL A 42 0.67 -0.51 3.50
N PHE A 43 0.65 -1.79 3.14
CA PHE A 43 1.35 -2.84 3.90
C PHE A 43 2.80 -2.99 3.43
N GLY A 44 3.05 -2.85 2.12
CA GLY A 44 4.37 -2.97 1.52
C GLY A 44 5.39 -1.95 2.01
N CYS A 45 4.97 -0.75 2.42
CA CYS A 45 5.91 0.25 2.95
C CYS A 45 6.66 -0.24 4.19
N ASN A 46 6.04 -1.13 4.98
CA ASN A 46 6.63 -1.72 6.18
C ASN A 46 7.76 -2.70 5.85
N TYR A 47 7.75 -3.32 4.67
CA TYR A 47 8.89 -4.12 4.20
C TYR A 47 10.10 -3.22 3.94
N LYS A 48 9.89 -2.04 3.33
CA LYS A 48 10.97 -1.09 3.08
C LYS A 48 11.48 -0.44 4.37
N SER A 49 10.62 -0.17 5.37
CA SER A 49 11.07 0.28 6.68
C SER A 49 11.65 -0.84 7.57
N GLY A 50 11.60 -2.10 7.14
CA GLY A 50 12.15 -3.24 7.89
C GLY A 50 11.34 -3.61 9.14
N GLN A 51 10.07 -3.21 9.21
CA GLN A 51 9.24 -3.37 10.41
C GLN A 51 8.46 -4.70 10.41
N ILE A 52 9.17 -5.80 10.67
CA ILE A 52 8.59 -7.15 10.78
C ILE A 52 7.46 -7.20 11.80
N GLY A 53 6.32 -7.76 11.40
CA GLY A 53 5.15 -8.00 12.25
C GLY A 53 4.28 -6.77 12.51
N ARG A 54 4.70 -5.56 12.11
CA ARG A 54 3.94 -4.32 12.36
C ARG A 54 2.57 -4.35 11.71
N VAL A 55 2.50 -4.76 10.44
CA VAL A 55 1.23 -4.80 9.70
C VAL A 55 0.21 -5.69 10.39
N ILE A 56 0.62 -6.89 10.79
CA ILE A 56 -0.24 -7.84 11.50
C ILE A 56 -0.65 -7.28 12.86
N ARG A 57 0.30 -6.69 13.60
CA ARG A 57 0.07 -6.14 14.94
C ARG A 57 -0.98 -5.03 14.97
N TYR A 58 -0.84 -3.97 14.16
CA TYR A 58 -1.83 -2.88 14.21
C TYR A 58 -3.19 -3.32 13.63
N ASN A 59 -3.22 -4.14 12.57
CA ASN A 59 -4.48 -4.64 12.03
C ASN A 59 -5.24 -5.49 13.04
N THR A 60 -4.56 -6.42 13.73
CA THR A 60 -5.21 -7.31 14.71
C THR A 60 -5.61 -6.57 15.98
N THR A 61 -4.79 -5.63 16.45
CA THR A 61 -5.10 -4.78 17.61
C THR A 61 -6.35 -3.94 17.36
N TYR A 62 -6.47 -3.32 16.18
CA TYR A 62 -7.53 -2.33 15.91
C TYR A 62 -8.68 -2.82 15.02
N CYS A 63 -8.71 -4.09 14.61
CA CYS A 63 -9.76 -4.64 13.73
C CYS A 63 -11.20 -4.48 14.26
N ARG A 64 -11.38 -4.28 15.57
CA ARG A 64 -12.68 -4.06 16.22
C ARG A 64 -12.90 -2.60 16.65
N ASP A 65 -11.93 -1.73 16.42
CA ASP A 65 -12.03 -0.31 16.75
C ASP A 65 -12.87 0.41 15.68
N PRO A 66 -13.96 1.10 16.05
CA PRO A 66 -14.81 1.81 15.09
C PRO A 66 -14.12 2.99 14.40
N ARG A 67 -13.00 3.48 14.96
CA ARG A 67 -12.13 4.49 14.33
C ARG A 67 -11.29 3.87 13.19
N TYR A 68 -11.01 2.57 13.28
CA TYR A 68 -10.25 1.86 12.25
C TYR A 68 -11.11 1.58 11.02
N VAL A 69 -12.24 0.89 11.20
CA VAL A 69 -13.16 0.56 10.10
C VAL A 69 -14.61 0.59 10.59
N SER A 70 -15.46 1.43 9.98
CA SER A 70 -16.89 1.42 10.31
C SER A 70 -17.79 1.99 9.22
N LEU A 71 -18.97 1.37 9.04
CA LEU A 71 -20.06 1.92 8.20
C LEU A 71 -20.51 3.31 8.68
N ARG A 72 -20.44 3.55 9.99
CA ARG A 72 -20.73 4.87 10.57
C ARG A 72 -19.73 5.93 10.10
N SER A 73 -18.44 5.58 9.99
CA SER A 73 -17.43 6.45 9.39
C SER A 73 -17.77 6.73 7.94
N LEU A 74 -18.07 5.70 7.14
CA LEU A 74 -18.44 5.86 5.73
C LEU A 74 -19.61 6.86 5.55
N ILE A 75 -20.67 6.76 6.35
CA ILE A 75 -21.82 7.67 6.25
C ILE A 75 -21.46 9.11 6.67
N LYS A 76 -20.62 9.27 7.70
CA LYS A 76 -20.29 10.59 8.26
C LYS A 76 -19.20 11.32 7.49
N THR A 77 -18.13 10.62 7.12
CA THR A 77 -16.92 11.18 6.52
C THR A 77 -16.82 10.86 5.04
N GLY A 78 -17.48 9.80 4.55
CA GLY A 78 -17.27 9.29 3.20
C GLY A 78 -16.08 8.32 3.10
N ASP A 79 -15.43 8.01 4.23
CA ASP A 79 -14.33 7.05 4.30
C ASP A 79 -14.68 5.90 5.26
N LEU A 80 -14.63 4.68 4.74
CA LEU A 80 -14.88 3.45 5.49
C LEU A 80 -13.78 3.19 6.53
N TYR A 81 -12.54 3.52 6.17
CA TYR A 81 -11.40 3.52 7.09
C TYR A 81 -11.17 4.94 7.57
N GLY A 82 -11.09 5.14 8.88
CA GLY A 82 -10.94 6.48 9.45
C GLY A 82 -9.58 7.07 9.06
N GLU A 83 -9.58 8.12 8.23
CA GLU A 83 -8.35 8.79 7.76
C GLU A 83 -7.41 9.13 8.91
N GLN A 84 -7.92 9.88 9.89
CA GLN A 84 -7.16 10.31 11.06
C GLN A 84 -6.55 9.12 11.81
N PHE A 85 -7.35 8.10 12.08
CA PHE A 85 -6.89 6.98 12.88
C PHE A 85 -5.87 6.11 12.14
N CYS A 86 -6.13 5.79 10.87
CA CYS A 86 -5.30 4.87 10.09
C CYS A 86 -4.00 5.50 9.59
N TYR A 87 -4.02 6.79 9.23
CA TYR A 87 -2.88 7.45 8.58
C TYR A 87 -2.15 8.44 9.49
N HIS A 88 -2.70 8.79 10.66
CA HIS A 88 -2.02 9.66 11.63
C HIS A 88 -1.89 8.97 12.99
N ASP A 89 -2.98 8.69 13.70
CA ASP A 89 -2.92 8.20 15.08
C ASP A 89 -2.13 6.88 15.21
N ILE A 90 -2.35 5.90 14.31
CA ILE A 90 -1.59 4.65 14.31
C ILE A 90 -0.11 4.86 13.98
N PRO A 91 0.27 5.39 12.81
CA PRO A 91 1.68 5.47 12.41
C PRO A 91 2.49 6.56 13.12
N GLU A 92 1.87 7.54 13.76
CA GLU A 92 2.59 8.62 14.45
C GLU A 92 2.69 8.37 15.97
N GLU A 93 1.69 7.73 16.59
CA GLU A 93 1.62 7.59 18.05
C GLU A 93 1.50 6.14 18.54
N LEU A 94 0.52 5.39 18.03
CA LEU A 94 0.12 4.11 18.66
C LEU A 94 0.99 2.91 18.26
N ASP A 95 1.48 2.88 17.04
CA ASP A 95 2.43 1.88 16.52
C ASP A 95 3.35 2.58 15.51
N PRO A 96 4.37 3.32 15.95
CA PRO A 96 5.09 4.25 15.10
C PRO A 96 5.69 3.63 13.82
N PHE A 97 5.55 4.33 12.70
CA PHE A 97 6.20 3.98 11.43
C PHE A 97 7.63 4.56 11.39
N ASP A 98 8.59 3.74 10.97
CA ASP A 98 10.00 4.13 10.91
C ASP A 98 10.33 4.76 9.54
N ALA A 99 10.00 6.05 9.40
CA ALA A 99 10.26 6.82 8.18
C ALA A 99 11.77 6.97 7.89
N GLU A 100 12.61 7.05 8.92
CA GLU A 100 14.07 7.13 8.73
C GLU A 100 14.62 5.83 8.15
N ALA A 101 14.21 4.66 8.65
CA ALA A 101 14.58 3.38 8.08
C ALA A 101 14.07 3.24 6.64
N PHE A 102 12.84 3.70 6.36
CA PHE A 102 12.31 3.74 5.01
C PHE A 102 13.20 4.59 4.07
N GLU A 103 13.57 5.81 4.47
CA GLU A 103 14.37 6.72 3.66
C GLU A 103 15.79 6.21 3.41
N ARG A 104 16.43 5.63 4.43
CA ARG A 104 17.78 5.06 4.32
C ARG A 104 17.83 3.78 3.48
N ASN A 105 16.71 3.07 3.33
CA ASN A 105 16.67 1.82 2.58
C ASN A 105 16.77 2.08 1.05
N PRO A 106 17.82 1.57 0.36
CA PRO A 106 18.03 1.84 -1.07
C PRO A 106 16.98 1.21 -2.00
N VAL A 107 16.15 0.30 -1.50
CA VAL A 107 15.07 -0.33 -2.28
C VAL A 107 14.13 0.74 -2.82
N GLU A 108 13.88 0.73 -4.14
CA GLU A 108 12.93 1.66 -4.73
C GLU A 108 11.50 1.27 -4.34
N PHE A 109 10.67 2.23 -3.94
CA PHE A 109 9.28 1.95 -3.56
C PHE A 109 8.34 2.79 -4.40
N TYR A 110 7.39 2.13 -5.04
CA TYR A 110 6.42 2.75 -5.93
C TYR A 110 5.01 2.45 -5.47
N VAL A 111 4.16 3.45 -5.63
CA VAL A 111 2.73 3.37 -5.34
C VAL A 111 1.97 3.59 -6.63
N THR A 112 0.97 2.74 -6.88
CA THR A 112 0.07 2.87 -8.03
C THR A 112 -1.23 3.51 -7.58
N CYS A 113 -1.65 4.58 -8.25
CA CYS A 113 -2.93 5.23 -8.08
C CYS A 113 -3.65 5.34 -9.43
N THR A 114 -4.96 5.52 -9.41
CA THR A 114 -5.73 5.83 -10.62
C THR A 114 -6.00 7.32 -10.68
N ASP A 115 -5.61 7.97 -11.79
CA ASP A 115 -6.00 9.35 -12.05
C ASP A 115 -7.49 9.43 -12.39
N VAL A 116 -8.23 10.21 -11.61
CA VAL A 116 -9.67 10.41 -11.78
C VAL A 116 -9.98 11.07 -13.12
N LEU A 117 -9.11 11.92 -13.63
CA LEU A 117 -9.37 12.67 -14.86
C LEU A 117 -9.19 11.81 -16.11
N THR A 118 -8.20 10.93 -16.13
CA THR A 118 -7.85 10.12 -17.31
C THR A 118 -8.23 8.65 -17.20
N GLY A 119 -8.52 8.15 -16.00
CA GLY A 119 -8.75 6.72 -15.72
C GLY A 119 -7.49 5.86 -15.84
N LYS A 120 -6.31 6.46 -16.02
CA LYS A 120 -5.04 5.76 -16.24
C LYS A 120 -4.27 5.56 -14.93
N PRO A 121 -3.40 4.54 -14.85
CA PRO A 121 -2.54 4.36 -13.69
C PRO A 121 -1.44 5.43 -13.67
N ILE A 122 -1.19 5.97 -12.48
CA ILE A 122 -0.01 6.77 -12.15
C ILE A 122 0.85 6.00 -11.16
N TYR A 123 2.15 5.98 -11.42
CA TYR A 123 3.15 5.35 -10.58
C TYR A 123 4.04 6.42 -9.98
N ARG A 124 4.01 6.57 -8.66
CA ARG A 124 4.87 7.52 -7.96
C ARG A 124 5.89 6.79 -7.10
N ARG A 125 7.15 7.23 -7.20
CA ARG A 125 8.22 6.80 -6.29
C ARG A 125 8.06 7.50 -4.94
N CYS A 126 8.06 6.74 -3.86
CA CYS A 126 8.12 7.24 -2.49
C CYS A 126 9.54 7.09 -1.95
N THR A 127 10.08 8.16 -1.37
CA THR A 127 11.46 8.23 -0.91
C THR A 127 11.58 8.46 0.60
N LYS A 128 10.58 9.06 1.24
CA LYS A 128 10.62 9.42 2.67
C LYS A 128 9.69 8.59 3.54
N GLY A 129 8.58 8.13 3.00
CA GLY A 129 7.58 7.36 3.74
C GLY A 129 6.66 8.21 4.64
N ASP A 130 6.79 9.54 4.62
CA ASP A 130 5.96 10.51 5.34
C ASP A 130 5.39 11.59 4.39
N GLY A 131 4.61 12.52 4.94
CA GLY A 131 4.11 13.71 4.22
C GLY A 131 3.42 13.38 2.90
N ALA A 132 4.04 13.76 1.78
CA ALA A 132 3.50 13.48 0.45
C ALA A 132 3.41 11.98 0.16
N ASP A 133 4.36 11.16 0.62
CA ASP A 133 4.35 9.71 0.39
C ASP A 133 3.15 9.06 1.09
N LEU A 134 2.83 9.52 2.31
CA LEU A 134 1.65 9.08 3.05
C LEU A 134 0.34 9.41 2.29
N GLN A 135 0.24 10.61 1.72
CA GLN A 135 -0.93 10.99 0.92
C GLN A 135 -1.09 10.10 -0.31
N TRP A 136 0.00 9.72 -0.97
CA TRP A 136 -0.02 8.81 -2.12
C TRP A 136 -0.37 7.38 -1.73
N MET A 137 0.17 6.86 -0.61
CA MET A 137 -0.22 5.55 -0.08
C MET A 137 -1.71 5.51 0.27
N ARG A 138 -2.23 6.58 0.88
CA ARG A 138 -3.67 6.75 1.14
C ARG A 138 -4.47 6.76 -0.15
N ALA A 139 -4.05 7.57 -1.14
CA ALA A 139 -4.72 7.66 -2.43
C ALA A 139 -4.83 6.30 -3.12
N SER A 140 -3.76 5.51 -3.07
CA SER A 140 -3.69 4.16 -3.62
C SER A 140 -4.68 3.18 -3.00
N ALA A 141 -5.12 3.43 -1.76
CA ALA A 141 -6.12 2.64 -1.03
C ALA A 141 -7.51 3.32 -0.98
N SER A 142 -7.72 4.41 -1.73
CA SER A 142 -8.99 5.13 -1.75
C SER A 142 -9.98 4.51 -2.74
N MET A 143 -10.67 3.46 -2.31
CA MET A 143 -11.56 2.69 -3.18
C MET A 143 -12.86 3.48 -3.49
N PRO A 144 -13.34 3.51 -4.75
CA PRO A 144 -14.58 4.18 -5.11
C PRO A 144 -15.75 3.68 -4.28
N LEU A 145 -16.71 4.57 -4.00
CA LEU A 145 -17.92 4.34 -3.19
C LEU A 145 -17.68 4.17 -1.68
N VAL A 146 -16.44 3.92 -1.24
CA VAL A 146 -16.13 3.70 0.17
C VAL A 146 -15.05 4.63 0.73
N SER A 147 -14.47 5.47 -0.12
CA SER A 147 -13.45 6.46 0.24
C SER A 147 -13.54 7.72 -0.64
N ARG A 148 -12.99 8.84 -0.17
CA ARG A 148 -12.94 10.11 -0.92
C ARG A 148 -11.78 10.18 -1.90
N ILE A 149 -11.98 10.92 -3.00
CA ILE A 149 -10.89 11.31 -3.91
C ILE A 149 -9.81 12.04 -3.11
N VAL A 150 -8.56 11.61 -3.28
CA VAL A 150 -7.39 12.22 -2.64
C VAL A 150 -6.70 13.13 -3.64
N THR A 151 -6.37 14.36 -3.23
CA THR A 151 -5.59 15.29 -4.06
C THR A 151 -4.13 15.26 -3.62
N ALA A 152 -3.21 14.90 -4.52
CA ALA A 152 -1.78 14.87 -4.24
C ALA A 152 -0.97 15.21 -5.50
N ASP A 153 0.09 16.02 -5.35
CA ASP A 153 0.96 16.50 -6.44
C ASP A 153 0.20 17.03 -7.67
N GLY A 154 -0.93 17.71 -7.45
CA GLY A 154 -1.78 18.27 -8.51
C GLY A 154 -2.74 17.28 -9.17
N TYR A 155 -2.70 16.00 -8.81
CA TYR A 155 -3.60 14.96 -9.30
C TYR A 155 -4.82 14.79 -8.39
N LYS A 156 -5.92 14.31 -8.98
CA LYS A 156 -7.06 13.75 -8.27
C LYS A 156 -6.98 12.23 -8.39
N LEU A 157 -6.83 11.54 -7.27
CA LEU A 157 -6.43 10.13 -7.24
C LEU A 157 -7.45 9.27 -6.50
N LEU A 158 -7.59 8.04 -6.99
CA LEU A 158 -8.31 6.93 -6.37
C LEU A 158 -7.44 5.67 -6.36
N ASP A 159 -7.98 4.59 -5.80
CA ASP A 159 -7.31 3.30 -5.66
C ASP A 159 -6.68 2.83 -6.98
N GLY A 160 -5.41 2.41 -6.93
CA GLY A 160 -4.68 1.98 -8.12
C GLY A 160 -5.27 0.71 -8.74
N GLY A 161 -5.98 -0.09 -7.96
CA GLY A 161 -6.61 -1.34 -8.39
C GLY A 161 -7.72 -1.14 -9.42
N ILE A 162 -8.22 0.08 -9.61
CA ILE A 162 -9.17 0.43 -10.67
C ILE A 162 -8.49 0.34 -12.04
N SER A 163 -7.26 0.84 -12.17
CA SER A 163 -6.56 0.99 -13.45
C SER A 163 -5.44 -0.03 -13.65
N ASP A 164 -4.71 -0.40 -12.61
CA ASP A 164 -3.75 -1.50 -12.63
C ASP A 164 -3.66 -2.18 -11.25
N SER A 165 -4.30 -3.35 -11.11
CA SER A 165 -4.30 -4.12 -9.87
C SER A 165 -3.01 -4.90 -9.62
N ILE A 166 -2.24 -5.21 -10.66
CA ILE A 166 -1.04 -6.05 -10.61
C ILE A 166 -0.03 -5.45 -11.60
N PRO A 167 0.74 -4.42 -11.20
CA PRO A 167 1.58 -3.64 -12.11
C PRO A 167 2.89 -4.34 -12.50
N ILE A 168 2.81 -5.62 -12.86
CA ILE A 168 3.95 -6.46 -13.24
C ILE A 168 4.55 -6.04 -14.58
N GLU A 169 3.72 -5.64 -15.55
CA GLU A 169 4.23 -5.19 -16.85
C GLU A 169 4.99 -3.87 -16.70
N TRP A 170 4.43 -2.91 -15.95
CA TRP A 170 5.14 -1.68 -15.61
C TRP A 170 6.47 -1.96 -14.88
N MET A 171 6.47 -2.89 -13.91
CA MET A 171 7.68 -3.26 -13.18
C MET A 171 8.75 -3.86 -14.13
N ARG A 172 8.33 -4.70 -15.08
CA ARG A 172 9.22 -5.26 -16.11
C ARG A 172 9.76 -4.18 -17.04
N GLU A 173 8.95 -3.21 -17.45
CA GLU A 173 9.37 -2.07 -18.27
C GLU A 173 10.44 -1.22 -17.58
N LYS A 174 10.38 -1.09 -16.24
CA LYS A 174 11.41 -0.42 -15.43
C LYS A 174 12.71 -1.22 -15.24
N GLY A 175 12.83 -2.37 -15.90
CA GLY A 175 14.05 -3.19 -15.93
C GLY A 175 14.17 -4.21 -14.80
N TYR A 176 13.12 -4.41 -14.00
CA TYR A 176 13.04 -5.49 -13.02
C TYR A 176 12.67 -6.80 -13.72
N ARG A 177 13.66 -7.65 -13.99
CA ARG A 177 13.49 -8.85 -14.83
C ARG A 177 13.17 -10.11 -14.03
N LYS A 178 13.52 -10.15 -12.74
CA LYS A 178 13.17 -11.26 -11.83
C LYS A 178 12.16 -10.77 -10.81
N ASN A 179 10.89 -11.13 -10.95
CA ASN A 179 9.82 -10.57 -10.12
C ASN A 179 9.21 -11.63 -9.20
N ILE A 180 9.03 -11.25 -7.94
CA ILE A 180 8.14 -11.93 -6.99
C ILE A 180 6.81 -11.18 -7.06
N VAL A 181 5.71 -11.90 -7.27
CA VAL A 181 4.37 -11.31 -7.35
C VAL A 181 3.52 -11.91 -6.25
N VAL A 182 3.01 -11.08 -5.34
CA VAL A 182 2.15 -11.51 -4.25
C VAL A 182 0.71 -11.18 -4.61
N LEU A 183 -0.05 -12.24 -4.87
CA LEU A 183 -1.47 -12.19 -5.18
C LEU A 183 -2.28 -12.60 -3.94
N THR A 184 -3.36 -11.87 -3.69
CA THR A 184 -4.30 -12.05 -2.58
C THR A 184 -5.55 -12.83 -2.98
N ARG A 185 -5.58 -13.32 -4.23
CA ARG A 185 -6.64 -14.13 -4.82
C ARG A 185 -6.14 -15.56 -5.05
N PRO A 186 -7.02 -16.57 -4.88
CA PRO A 186 -6.67 -17.94 -5.19
C PRO A 186 -6.41 -18.10 -6.70
N GLU A 187 -5.65 -19.13 -7.04
CA GLU A 187 -5.41 -19.52 -8.43
C GLU A 187 -6.75 -19.75 -9.16
N GLY A 188 -6.84 -19.26 -10.40
CA GLY A 188 -8.04 -19.41 -11.25
C GLY A 188 -9.14 -18.35 -11.05
N TYR A 189 -8.98 -17.40 -10.12
CA TYR A 189 -9.92 -16.29 -9.98
C TYR A 189 -10.04 -15.43 -11.26
N ARG A 190 -11.27 -15.04 -11.64
CA ARG A 190 -11.57 -14.14 -12.77
C ARG A 190 -12.49 -13.00 -12.28
N LYS A 191 -12.25 -11.77 -12.76
CA LYS A 191 -13.10 -10.59 -12.50
C LYS A 191 -14.28 -10.54 -13.45
#